data_AF-A0A7C2VVW8-F1
#
_entry.id   AF-A0A7C2VVW8-F1
#
_cell.length_a   1.000
_cell.length_b   1.000
_cell.length_c   1.000
_cell.angle_alpha   90.00
_cell.angle_beta   90.00
_cell.angle_gamma   90.00
#
_symmetry.space_group_name_H-M   'P 1'
#
loop_
_entity.id
_entity.type
_entity.pdbx_description
1 polymer ?
#
loop_
_entity_poly.entity_id
_entity_poly.type
_entity_poly.pdbx_seq_one_letter_code
_entity_poly.pdbx_strand_id
1 'polypeptide(L)'
;MMKKAVILGERRAGLIEVPDPQPKEDWVLVKVHAAPMCTEYKAFLAGHKAQYLGHEAAGEVVAVAQPTKVKVGDRVVVMPQYPCGRCELCMAGDYIY
;
A
#
# COMPACT_ATOMS: atom_id res chain seq x y z
N MET A 1 13.67 -7.51 -7.68
CA MET A 1 13.82 -7.50 -6.20
C MET A 1 13.59 -6.07 -5.77
N MET A 2 12.68 -5.84 -4.83
CA MET A 2 12.37 -4.51 -4.31
C MET A 2 12.78 -4.39 -2.84
N LYS A 3 13.06 -3.16 -2.41
CA LYS A 3 13.34 -2.85 -1.02
C LYS A 3 12.06 -2.49 -0.27
N LYS A 4 11.92 -2.99 0.95
CA LYS A 4 10.81 -2.69 1.85
C LYS A 4 11.34 -2.19 3.19
N ALA A 5 10.73 -1.11 3.70
CA ALA A 5 11.00 -0.62 5.05
C ALA A 5 10.41 -1.55 6.12
N VAL A 6 11.17 -1.81 7.17
CA VAL A 6 10.76 -2.69 8.29
C VAL A 6 11.20 -2.12 9.64
N ILE A 7 10.44 -2.43 10.68
CA ILE A 7 10.84 -2.23 12.07
C ILE A 7 11.45 -3.53 12.59
N LEU A 8 12.70 -3.47 13.05
CA LEU A 8 13.51 -4.61 13.46
C LEU A 8 13.57 -4.78 14.98
N GLY A 9 13.15 -3.78 15.75
CA GLY A 9 13.18 -3.74 17.21
C GLY A 9 13.09 -2.31 17.73
N GLU A 10 13.32 -2.14 19.03
CA GLU A 10 13.24 -0.83 19.70
C GLU A 10 14.19 0.16 19.03
N ARG A 11 13.60 1.26 18.54
CA ARG A 11 14.31 2.34 17.83
C ARG A 11 15.20 1.85 16.69
N ARG A 12 14.88 0.70 16.09
CA ARG A 12 15.65 0.09 15.01
C ARG A 12 14.76 -0.22 13.82
N ALA A 13 15.05 0.42 12.70
CA ALA A 13 14.42 0.17 11.41
C ALA A 13 15.48 -0.20 10.37
N GLY A 14 15.05 -0.76 9.26
CA GLY A 14 15.94 -1.13 8.16
C GLY A 14 15.19 -1.34 6.86
N LEU A 15 15.95 -1.70 5.82
CA LEU A 15 15.43 -2.14 4.54
C LEU A 15 15.74 -3.61 4.36
N ILE A 16 14.74 -4.38 3.91
CA ILE A 16 14.94 -5.76 3.45
C ILE A 16 14.65 -5.85 1.95
N GLU A 17 15.28 -6.79 1.27
CA GLU A 17 14.93 -7.13 -0.10
C GLU A 17 13.86 -8.21 -0.13
N VAL A 18 12.90 -8.06 -1.03
CA VAL A 18 11.84 -9.03 -1.30
C VAL A 18 11.65 -9.18 -2.81
N PRO A 19 11.08 -10.30 -3.29
CA PRO A 19 10.69 -10.41 -4.69
C PRO A 19 9.76 -9.28 -5.12
N ASP A 20 9.86 -8.87 -6.38
CA ASP A 20 8.92 -7.87 -6.91
C ASP A 20 7.53 -8.49 -6.94
N PRO A 21 6.52 -7.84 -6.33
CA PRO A 21 5.17 -8.36 -6.34
C PRO A 21 4.63 -8.36 -7.76
N GLN A 22 3.76 -9.31 -8.06
CA GLN A 22 3.05 -9.38 -9.32
C GLN A 22 1.58 -9.05 -9.08
N PRO A 23 0.91 -8.29 -9.98
CA PRO A 23 -0.52 -8.09 -9.86
C PRO A 23 -1.23 -9.44 -10.04
N LYS A 24 -2.33 -9.65 -9.32
CA LYS A 24 -3.15 -10.85 -9.38
C LYS A 24 -4.63 -10.48 -9.42
N GLU A 25 -5.47 -11.37 -9.92
CA GLU A 25 -6.93 -11.19 -9.90
C GLU A 25 -7.33 -9.84 -10.52
N ASP A 26 -8.00 -8.98 -9.75
CA ASP A 26 -8.43 -7.63 -10.11
C ASP A 26 -7.47 -6.51 -9.65
N TRP A 27 -6.24 -6.87 -9.27
CA TRP A 27 -5.24 -5.93 -8.75
C TRP A 27 -4.38 -5.33 -9.86
N VAL A 28 -3.83 -4.17 -9.54
CA VAL A 28 -2.77 -3.52 -10.31
C VAL A 28 -1.52 -3.39 -9.45
N LEU A 29 -0.35 -3.38 -10.09
CA LEU A 29 0.91 -3.11 -9.43
C LEU A 29 1.22 -1.62 -9.56
N VAL A 30 1.43 -0.97 -8.42
CA VAL A 30 1.80 0.45 -8.34
C VAL A 30 3.26 0.57 -7.91
N LYS A 31 4.05 1.28 -8.71
CA LYS A 31 5.36 1.77 -8.27
C LYS A 31 5.13 2.98 -7.37
N VAL A 32 5.37 2.78 -6.08
CA VAL A 32 5.23 3.83 -5.07
C VAL A 32 6.32 4.89 -5.24
N HIS A 33 5.92 6.16 -5.37
CA HIS A 33 6.84 7.30 -5.37
C HIS A 33 6.95 7.93 -3.98
N ALA A 34 5.83 8.00 -3.27
CA ALA A 34 5.76 8.55 -1.93
C ALA A 34 4.75 7.78 -1.09
N ALA A 35 5.09 7.51 0.17
CA ALA A 35 4.20 7.02 1.20
C ALA A 35 4.55 7.74 2.51
N PRO A 36 3.63 8.51 3.12
CA PRO A 36 3.87 9.14 4.41
C PRO A 36 3.94 8.09 5.53
N MET A 37 4.62 8.44 6.61
CA MET A 37 4.52 7.69 7.87
C MET A 37 3.34 8.21 8.67
N CYS A 38 2.54 7.30 9.21
CA CYS A 38 1.42 7.59 10.09
C CYS A 38 1.84 7.26 11.53
N THR A 39 1.17 6.30 12.17
CA THR A 39 1.41 5.95 13.58
C THR A 39 2.43 4.81 13.78
N GLU A 40 3.12 4.38 12.71
CA GLU A 40 4.15 3.35 12.77
C GLU A 40 5.29 3.69 13.76
N TYR A 41 5.53 4.99 14.03
CA TYR A 41 6.50 5.43 15.04
C TYR A 41 6.21 4.84 16.44
N LYS A 42 4.95 4.54 16.77
CA LYS A 42 4.60 3.91 18.05
C LYS A 42 5.18 2.51 18.15
N ALA A 43 5.08 1.72 17.08
CA ALA A 43 5.69 0.40 16.99
C ALA A 43 7.23 0.49 17.03
N PHE A 44 7.81 1.50 16.36
CA PHE A 44 9.24 1.76 16.39
C PHE A 44 9.75 2.07 17.80
N LEU A 45 9.04 2.91 18.55
CA LEU A 45 9.39 3.26 19.93
C LEU A 45 9.18 2.10 20.90
N ALA A 46 8.10 1.31 20.73
CA ALA A 46 7.81 0.15 21.58
C ALA A 46 8.64 -1.11 21.23
N GLY A 47 9.38 -1.07 20.12
CA GLY A 47 10.15 -2.21 19.63
C GLY A 47 9.33 -3.35 19.04
N HIS A 48 8.09 -3.09 18.64
CA HIS A 48 7.24 -4.04 17.93
C HIS A 48 7.75 -4.22 16.50
N LYS A 49 8.27 -5.42 16.20
CA LYS A 49 8.72 -5.75 14.85
C LYS A 49 7.54 -5.72 13.88
N ALA A 50 7.73 -5.07 12.73
CA ALA A 50 6.69 -4.92 11.71
C ALA A 50 7.33 -4.91 10.32
N GLN A 51 6.64 -5.56 9.37
CA GLN A 51 7.13 -5.68 8.00
C GLN A 51 6.16 -5.14 6.94
N TYR A 52 4.95 -4.74 7.31
CA TYR A 52 3.98 -4.14 6.41
C TYR A 52 3.67 -2.75 6.96
N LEU A 53 4.38 -1.76 6.43
CA LEU A 53 4.30 -0.36 6.86
C LEU A 53 3.68 0.46 5.73
N GLY A 54 3.00 1.55 6.10
CA GLY A 54 2.38 2.46 5.14
C GLY A 54 1.04 1.93 4.63
N HIS A 55 0.05 2.81 4.61
CA HIS A 55 -1.30 2.55 4.11
C HIS A 55 -1.82 3.69 3.22
N GLU A 56 -0.97 4.67 2.93
CA GLU A 56 -1.26 5.82 2.07
C GLU A 56 -0.11 5.93 1.08
N ALA A 57 -0.40 6.07 -0.20
CA ALA A 57 0.67 6.24 -1.19
C ALA A 57 0.23 7.03 -2.42
N ALA A 58 1.20 7.64 -3.09
CA ALA A 58 1.06 8.13 -4.46
C ALA A 58 2.10 7.44 -5.34
N GLY A 59 1.68 7.05 -6.55
CA GLY A 59 2.50 6.22 -7.42
C GLY A 59 2.03 6.19 -8.86
N GLU A 60 2.63 5.29 -9.62
CA GLU A 60 2.32 5.03 -11.02
C GLU A 60 1.97 3.55 -11.21
N VAL A 61 0.93 3.26 -11.99
CA VAL A 61 0.60 1.88 -12.38
C VAL A 61 1.68 1.34 -13.32
N VAL A 62 2.33 0.25 -12.95
CA VAL A 62 3.42 -0.38 -13.73
C VAL A 62 3.06 -1.75 -14.29
N ALA A 63 2.02 -2.40 -13.76
CA ALA A 63 1.45 -3.62 -14.35
C ALA A 63 -0.02 -3.78 -13.97
N VAL A 64 -0.78 -4.48 -14.80
CA VAL A 64 -2.20 -4.81 -14.57
C VAL A 64 -2.39 -6.32 -14.76
N ALA A 65 -3.17 -6.97 -13.89
CA ALA A 65 -3.45 -8.40 -14.03
C ALA A 65 -4.46 -8.69 -15.16
N GLN A 66 -5.43 -7.79 -15.33
CA GLN A 66 -6.49 -7.88 -16.34
C GLN A 66 -7.02 -6.46 -16.67
N PRO A 67 -7.81 -6.29 -17.76
CA PRO A 67 -8.41 -5.00 -18.09
C PRO A 67 -9.20 -4.41 -16.91
N THR A 68 -8.92 -3.15 -16.58
CA THR A 68 -9.51 -2.43 -15.44
C THR A 68 -9.65 -0.95 -15.77
N LYS A 69 -10.13 -0.15 -14.81
CA LYS A 69 -10.39 1.30 -14.99
C LYS A 69 -9.12 2.15 -15.13
N VAL A 70 -7.97 1.61 -14.70
CA VAL A 70 -6.65 2.24 -14.81
C VAL A 70 -5.76 1.43 -15.75
N LYS A 71 -4.75 2.07 -16.33
CA LYS A 71 -3.77 1.43 -17.22
C LYS A 71 -2.35 1.77 -16.81
N VAL A 72 -1.39 0.99 -17.32
CA VAL A 72 0.05 1.26 -17.12
C VAL A 72 0.38 2.70 -17.55
N GLY A 73 1.13 3.41 -16.70
CA GLY A 73 1.47 4.83 -16.87
C GLY A 73 0.51 5.82 -16.17
N ASP A 74 -0.66 5.37 -15.71
CA ASP A 74 -1.56 6.25 -14.95
C ASP A 74 -0.95 6.57 -13.57
N ARG A 75 -1.03 7.84 -13.17
CA ARG A 75 -0.70 8.28 -11.81
C ARG A 75 -1.91 8.05 -10.91
N VAL A 76 -1.68 7.44 -9.76
CA VAL A 76 -2.74 7.03 -8.83
C VAL A 76 -2.41 7.40 -7.38
N VAL A 77 -3.46 7.63 -6.60
CA VAL A 77 -3.40 7.67 -5.14
C VAL A 77 -3.94 6.33 -4.62
N VAL A 78 -3.19 5.69 -3.73
CA VAL A 78 -3.59 4.46 -3.04
C VAL A 78 -4.17 4.84 -1.70
N MET A 79 -5.44 4.52 -1.52
CA MET A 79 -6.20 4.78 -0.30
C MET A 79 -6.00 3.62 0.70
N PRO A 80 -6.03 3.89 2.02
CA PRO A 80 -5.91 2.86 3.05
C PRO A 80 -7.10 1.91 3.12
N GLN A 81 -8.26 2.32 2.58
CA GLN A 81 -9.47 1.51 2.56
C GLN A 81 -9.58 0.67 1.29
N TYR A 82 -10.17 -0.51 1.43
CA TYR A 82 -10.52 -1.41 0.33
C TYR A 82 -12.04 -1.63 0.28
N PRO A 83 -12.82 -0.65 -0.22
CA PRO A 83 -14.26 -0.75 -0.25
C PRO A 83 -14.73 -1.71 -1.35
N CYS A 84 -15.82 -2.45 -1.11
CA CYS A 84 -16.34 -3.39 -2.10
C CYS A 84 -17.06 -2.70 -3.28
N GLY A 85 -17.37 -1.41 -3.16
CA GLY A 85 -18.02 -0.60 -4.21
C GLY A 85 -19.46 -0.99 -4.55
N ARG A 86 -20.06 -1.94 -3.81
CA ARG A 86 -21.38 -2.52 -4.14
C ARG A 86 -22.37 -2.65 -2.97
N CYS A 87 -21.93 -2.50 -1.72
CA CYS A 87 -22.84 -2.54 -0.57
C CYS A 87 -23.53 -1.17 -0.38
N GLU A 88 -24.59 -1.14 0.42
CA GLU A 88 -25.37 0.08 0.70
C GLU A 88 -24.49 1.24 1.18
N LEU A 89 -23.54 0.98 2.08
CA LEU A 89 -22.58 2.00 2.56
C LEU A 89 -21.70 2.54 1.42
N CYS A 90 -21.17 1.67 0.56
CA CYS A 90 -20.38 2.12 -0.59
C CYS A 90 -21.21 2.96 -1.57
N MET A 91 -22.45 2.54 -1.83
CA MET A 91 -23.36 3.26 -2.73
C MET A 91 -23.83 4.59 -2.14
N ALA A 92 -23.90 4.70 -0.81
CA ALA A 92 -24.21 5.93 -0.08
C ALA A 92 -23.00 6.89 0.03
N GLY A 93 -21.78 6.45 -0.31
CA GLY A 93 -20.56 7.23 -0.16
C GLY A 93 -19.86 7.07 1.19
N ASP A 94 -20.41 6.25 2.09
CA ASP A 94 -19.89 5.99 3.44
C ASP A 94 -18.90 4.82 3.44
N TYR A 95 -17.87 4.90 2.57
CA TYR A 95 -16.86 3.84 2.42
C TYR A 95 -15.51 4.17 3.07
N ILE A 96 -15.40 5.36 3.68
CA ILE A 96 -14.22 5.85 4.39
C ILE A 96 -14.47 5.93 5.91
N TYR A 97 -15.73 5.92 6.34
CA TYR A 97 -16.14 5.99 7.75
C TYR A 97 -16.24 4.62 8.41
#